data_AF-A0A1B6L1I7-F1
#
_entry.id   AF-A0A1B6L1I7-F1
#
_cell.length_a   1.000
_cell.length_b   1.000
_cell.length_c   1.000
_cell.angle_alpha   90.00
_cell.angle_beta   90.00
_cell.angle_gamma   90.00
#
_symmetry.space_group_name_H-M   'P 1'
#
loop_
_entity.id
_entity.type
_entity.pdbx_description
1 polymer ?
#
loop_
_entity_poly.entity_id
_entity_poly.type
_entity_poly.pdbx_seq_one_letter_code
_entity_poly.pdbx_strand_id
1 'polypeptide(L)'
;SVVRFTNHQLVNTVFPFYNSTYRNHKDGKSKGEGTDSKRVPTKSKAVAALYKKLAEVVSMLAQLLSVQPLTDSTVLLLSSVAISPFFVEPISELQLSALSLVTSIFAKYEKHRRLLLDDIMSSMSRLSSSRRNLRTYQLESQERIQMTTVLFLELIQCLAVLPLDLVGDKLVDTDSVITAKLTSAQRTAYVFLDMWLAKCSSKNEDTNYRQLLENFILDLLITHNKPEWSAAGFMLSVLGNLLVASVINKNLGSPVRLICLDFLGILVCRMREDAKQFEDKSNVVNQVISGIKFEEEAKQNQNVKEDDKDEERLTQPV
;
A
#
# COMPACT_ATOMS: atom_id res chain seq x y z
N SER A 1 -30.89 -2.12 -2.66
CA SER A 1 -31.05 -1.53 -4.00
C SER A 1 -29.87 -0.65 -4.41
N VAL A 2 -29.42 0.29 -3.56
CA VAL A 2 -28.29 1.18 -3.85
C VAL A 2 -27.01 0.42 -4.23
N VAL A 3 -26.58 -0.56 -3.44
CA VAL A 3 -25.36 -1.34 -3.72
C VAL A 3 -25.39 -2.03 -5.09
N ARG A 4 -26.53 -2.61 -5.49
CA ARG A 4 -26.69 -3.24 -6.81
C ARG A 4 -26.59 -2.22 -7.94
N PHE A 5 -27.21 -1.06 -7.75
CA PHE A 5 -27.14 0.04 -8.70
C PHE A 5 -25.70 0.55 -8.85
N THR A 6 -25.00 0.80 -7.74
CA THR A 6 -23.59 1.20 -7.74
C THR A 6 -22.72 0.19 -8.49
N ASN A 7 -22.85 -1.10 -8.16
CA ASN A 7 -22.09 -2.15 -8.84
C ASN A 7 -22.36 -2.17 -10.35
N HIS A 8 -23.64 -2.08 -10.73
CA HIS A 8 -24.03 -2.10 -12.14
C HIS A 8 -23.45 -0.90 -12.92
N GLN A 9 -23.51 0.30 -12.36
CA GLN A 9 -22.97 1.51 -13.00
C GLN A 9 -21.44 1.48 -13.09
N LEU A 10 -20.77 0.97 -12.06
CA LEU A 10 -19.32 0.81 -12.07
C LEU A 10 -18.88 -0.14 -13.19
N VAL A 11 -19.45 -1.35 -13.22
CA VAL A 11 -19.04 -2.40 -14.16
C VAL A 11 -19.44 -2.10 -15.60
N ASN A 12 -20.61 -1.52 -15.84
CA ASN A 12 -21.14 -1.37 -17.21
C ASN A 12 -20.94 0.02 -17.81
N THR A 13 -20.63 1.04 -17.01
CA THR A 13 -20.52 2.42 -17.51
C THR A 13 -19.16 3.03 -17.21
N VAL A 14 -18.72 3.01 -15.95
CA VAL A 14 -17.45 3.64 -15.54
C VAL A 14 -16.25 2.84 -16.03
N PHE A 15 -16.13 1.56 -15.67
CA PHE A 15 -14.93 0.77 -16.02
C PHE A 15 -14.69 0.64 -17.52
N PRO A 16 -15.69 0.36 -18.38
CA PRO A 16 -15.48 0.28 -19.83
C PRO A 16 -15.13 1.61 -20.48
N PHE A 17 -15.46 2.73 -19.82
CA PHE A 17 -15.10 4.07 -20.29
C PHE A 17 -13.62 4.38 -20.01
N TYR A 18 -13.09 4.00 -18.84
CA TYR A 18 -11.71 4.27 -18.45
C TYR A 18 -10.72 3.18 -18.91
N ASN A 19 -11.15 1.92 -19.02
CA ASN A 19 -10.31 0.81 -19.42
C ASN A 19 -10.98 -0.05 -20.50
N SER A 20 -10.34 -0.16 -21.66
CA SER A 20 -10.85 -0.89 -22.82
C SER A 20 -11.01 -2.38 -22.58
N THR A 21 -10.29 -2.97 -21.61
CA THR A 21 -10.40 -4.40 -21.25
C THR A 21 -11.79 -4.75 -20.69
N TYR A 22 -12.52 -3.75 -20.17
CA TYR A 22 -13.87 -3.92 -19.62
C TYR A 22 -14.97 -3.69 -20.66
N ARG A 23 -14.64 -3.34 -21.92
CA ARG A 23 -15.62 -3.29 -23.01
C ARG A 23 -16.02 -4.72 -23.38
N ASN A 24 -17.26 -5.09 -23.09
CA ASN A 24 -17.80 -6.40 -23.45
C ASN A 24 -17.60 -6.68 -24.95
N HIS A 25 -16.93 -7.78 -25.29
CA HIS A 25 -16.80 -8.32 -26.65
C HIS A 25 -18.13 -8.76 -27.31
N LYS A 26 -19.28 -8.32 -26.80
CA LYS A 26 -20.63 -8.70 -27.26
C LYS A 26 -21.20 -7.76 -28.32
N ASP A 27 -20.47 -6.75 -28.77
CA ASP A 27 -20.80 -6.07 -30.02
C ASP A 27 -20.15 -6.84 -31.18
N GLY A 28 -21.01 -7.38 -32.04
CA GLY A 28 -20.74 -8.51 -32.92
C GLY A 28 -19.59 -8.36 -33.91
N LYS A 29 -19.19 -9.53 -34.42
CA LYS A 29 -18.33 -9.74 -35.58
C LYS A 29 -18.50 -8.65 -36.65
N SER A 30 -17.54 -7.75 -36.76
CA SER A 30 -17.18 -7.12 -38.03
C SER A 30 -15.74 -7.51 -38.34
N LYS A 31 -15.60 -8.55 -39.16
CA LYS A 31 -14.40 -8.75 -39.97
C LYS A 31 -14.21 -7.49 -40.82
N GLY A 32 -13.09 -6.82 -40.65
CA GLY A 32 -12.71 -5.66 -41.44
C GLY A 32 -11.32 -5.21 -41.01
N GLU A 33 -10.31 -5.71 -41.73
CA GLU A 33 -9.02 -5.03 -41.81
C GLU A 33 -9.28 -3.59 -42.27
N GLY A 34 -8.88 -2.64 -41.45
CA GLY A 34 -9.15 -1.23 -41.68
C GLY A 34 -8.73 -0.43 -40.47
N THR A 35 -7.60 0.25 -40.60
CA THR A 35 -7.09 1.26 -39.69
C THR A 35 -8.16 2.30 -39.35
N ASP A 36 -8.84 2.16 -38.21
CA ASP A 36 -9.59 3.26 -37.60
C ASP A 36 -9.42 3.26 -36.07
N SER A 37 -8.15 3.37 -35.68
CA SER A 37 -7.77 3.93 -34.40
C SER A 37 -8.15 5.42 -34.40
N LYS A 38 -9.17 5.77 -33.59
CA LYS A 38 -9.46 7.07 -32.95
C LYS A 38 -10.93 7.50 -33.08
N ARG A 39 -11.80 6.86 -32.31
CA ARG A 39 -12.89 7.59 -31.65
C ARG A 39 -12.91 7.23 -30.17
N VAL A 40 -12.00 7.87 -29.42
CA VAL A 40 -12.23 8.13 -28.00
C VAL A 40 -13.48 9.00 -27.97
N PRO A 41 -14.63 8.54 -27.43
CA PRO A 41 -15.79 9.41 -27.33
C PRO A 41 -15.35 10.58 -26.45
N THR A 42 -15.55 11.78 -26.97
CA THR A 42 -15.48 13.05 -26.26
C THR A 42 -15.80 12.85 -24.79
N LYS A 43 -14.87 13.23 -23.89
CA LYS A 43 -14.99 13.17 -22.43
C LYS A 43 -16.44 13.47 -22.02
N SER A 44 -17.25 12.43 -21.80
CA SER A 44 -18.67 12.64 -21.50
C SER A 44 -18.69 13.25 -20.11
N LYS A 45 -18.97 14.55 -20.03
CA LYS A 45 -19.10 15.26 -18.74
C LYS A 45 -20.08 14.53 -17.82
N ALA A 46 -21.07 13.84 -18.39
CA ALA A 46 -22.00 12.99 -17.67
C ALA A 46 -21.33 11.77 -17.01
N VAL A 47 -20.42 11.07 -17.72
CA VAL A 47 -19.69 9.92 -17.14
C VAL A 47 -18.73 10.39 -16.05
N ALA A 48 -18.05 11.52 -16.24
CA ALA A 48 -17.20 12.10 -15.21
C ALA A 48 -18.01 12.57 -13.97
N ALA A 49 -19.20 13.13 -14.16
CA ALA A 49 -20.10 13.49 -13.07
C ALA A 49 -20.64 12.25 -12.33
N LEU A 50 -21.03 11.22 -13.09
CA LEU A 50 -21.47 9.93 -12.53
C LEU A 50 -20.34 9.29 -11.72
N TYR A 51 -19.11 9.28 -12.24
CA TYR A 51 -17.93 8.80 -11.53
C TYR A 51 -17.76 9.46 -10.16
N LYS A 52 -17.81 10.79 -10.08
CA LYS A 52 -17.72 11.53 -8.82
C LYS A 52 -18.84 11.18 -7.85
N LYS A 53 -20.07 11.09 -8.36
CA LYS A 53 -21.24 10.72 -7.55
C LYS A 53 -21.14 9.28 -7.03
N LEU A 54 -20.62 8.36 -7.83
CA LEU A 54 -20.39 6.98 -7.38
C LEU A 54 -19.28 6.89 -6.33
N ALA A 55 -18.22 7.69 -6.45
CA ALA A 55 -17.17 7.79 -5.43
C ALA A 55 -17.75 8.30 -4.08
N GLU A 56 -18.57 9.37 -4.11
CA GLU A 56 -19.29 9.86 -2.94
C GLU A 56 -20.19 8.75 -2.32
N VAL A 57 -20.94 8.02 -3.15
CA VAL A 57 -21.78 6.91 -2.69
C VAL A 57 -20.96 5.79 -2.04
N VAL A 58 -19.82 5.42 -2.60
CA VAL A 58 -18.93 4.40 -2.02
C VAL A 58 -18.39 4.86 -0.66
N SER A 59 -18.03 6.13 -0.52
CA SER A 59 -17.61 6.72 0.76
C SER A 59 -18.74 6.68 1.80
N MET A 60 -19.96 7.05 1.42
CA MET A 60 -21.13 6.96 2.30
C MET A 60 -21.48 5.50 2.68
N LEU A 61 -21.27 4.54 1.79
CA LEU A 61 -21.46 3.12 2.09
C LEU A 61 -20.44 2.62 3.13
N ALA A 62 -19.19 3.13 3.10
CA ALA A 62 -18.20 2.83 4.12
C ALA A 62 -18.63 3.35 5.50
N GLN A 63 -19.14 4.59 5.55
CA GLN A 63 -19.70 5.18 6.78
C GLN A 63 -20.93 4.43 7.28
N LEU A 64 -21.83 4.02 6.39
CA LEU A 64 -22.99 3.22 6.77
C LEU A 64 -22.58 1.88 7.41
N LEU A 65 -21.53 1.26 6.88
CA LEU A 65 -21.04 -0.02 7.36
C LEU A 65 -20.44 0.07 8.76
N SER A 66 -19.87 1.22 9.15
CA SER A 66 -19.38 1.42 10.51
C SER A 66 -20.54 1.47 11.51
N VAL A 67 -21.65 2.13 11.15
CA VAL A 67 -22.84 2.31 12.01
C VAL A 67 -23.68 1.03 12.13
N GLN A 68 -23.98 0.34 11.02
CA GLN A 68 -24.94 -0.76 11.02
C GLN A 68 -24.36 -2.07 10.47
N PRO A 69 -24.58 -3.23 11.13
CA PRO A 69 -24.27 -4.52 10.55
C PRO A 69 -25.23 -4.85 9.41
N LEU A 70 -24.70 -5.38 8.30
CA LEU A 70 -25.43 -5.76 7.10
C LEU A 70 -25.46 -7.28 6.95
N THR A 71 -26.39 -7.77 6.12
CA THR A 71 -26.52 -9.20 5.82
C THR A 71 -25.39 -9.69 4.91
N ASP A 72 -25.01 -10.97 5.05
CA ASP A 72 -23.92 -11.60 4.29
C ASP A 72 -24.06 -11.40 2.76
N SER A 73 -25.28 -11.55 2.20
CA SER A 73 -25.51 -11.32 0.77
C SER A 73 -25.25 -9.86 0.34
N THR A 74 -25.49 -8.90 1.22
CA THR A 74 -25.20 -7.48 0.97
C THR A 74 -23.71 -7.21 1.10
N VAL A 75 -23.05 -7.82 2.09
CA VAL A 75 -21.60 -7.74 2.30
C VAL A 75 -20.85 -8.30 1.10
N LEU A 76 -21.23 -9.47 0.58
CA LEU A 76 -20.62 -10.05 -0.63
C LEU A 76 -20.72 -9.12 -1.84
N LEU A 77 -21.87 -8.46 -2.03
CA LEU A 77 -22.04 -7.50 -3.11
C LEU A 77 -21.21 -6.23 -2.89
N LEU A 78 -21.13 -5.75 -1.63
CA LEU A 78 -20.28 -4.62 -1.26
C LEU A 78 -18.80 -4.93 -1.49
N SER A 79 -18.35 -6.14 -1.18
CA SER A 79 -16.99 -6.61 -1.45
C SER A 79 -16.62 -6.46 -2.93
N SER A 80 -17.53 -6.83 -3.83
CA SER A 80 -17.33 -6.66 -5.28
C SER A 80 -17.22 -5.19 -5.70
N VAL A 81 -18.07 -4.32 -5.14
CA VAL A 81 -18.01 -2.85 -5.36
C VAL A 81 -16.72 -2.25 -4.83
N ALA A 82 -16.22 -2.77 -3.71
CA ALA A 82 -15.05 -2.25 -3.02
C ALA A 82 -13.74 -2.72 -3.69
N ILE A 83 -13.67 -3.96 -4.17
CA ILE A 83 -12.47 -4.55 -4.78
C ILE A 83 -12.29 -4.10 -6.25
N SER A 84 -13.36 -4.06 -7.04
CA SER A 84 -13.26 -3.85 -8.48
C SER A 84 -12.54 -2.57 -8.95
N PRO A 85 -12.64 -1.41 -8.26
CA PRO A 85 -11.95 -0.18 -8.68
C PRO A 85 -10.42 -0.27 -8.67
N PHE A 86 -9.83 -1.15 -7.85
CA PHE A 86 -8.37 -1.29 -7.75
C PHE A 86 -7.72 -1.83 -9.03
N PHE A 87 -8.50 -2.43 -9.92
CA PHE A 87 -8.02 -3.08 -11.14
C PHE A 87 -8.37 -2.32 -12.41
N VAL A 88 -8.65 -1.02 -12.27
CA VAL A 88 -9.00 -0.10 -13.36
C VAL A 88 -8.18 1.18 -13.19
N GLU A 89 -7.57 1.66 -14.27
CA GLU A 89 -6.78 2.89 -14.30
C GLU A 89 -7.30 3.80 -15.43
N PRO A 90 -7.34 5.14 -15.28
CA PRO A 90 -7.00 5.96 -14.11
C PRO A 90 -8.24 6.41 -13.30
N ILE A 91 -8.51 5.79 -12.15
CA ILE A 91 -9.68 6.13 -11.28
C ILE A 91 -9.31 6.28 -9.79
N SER A 92 -8.31 7.13 -9.49
CA SER A 92 -7.74 7.26 -8.14
C SER A 92 -8.73 7.72 -7.06
N GLU A 93 -9.60 8.70 -7.32
CA GLU A 93 -10.58 9.20 -6.33
C GLU A 93 -11.59 8.10 -5.91
N LEU A 94 -12.02 7.27 -6.86
CA LEU A 94 -12.86 6.10 -6.56
C LEU A 94 -12.07 5.02 -5.82
N GLN A 95 -10.81 4.78 -6.18
CA GLN A 95 -9.94 3.82 -5.46
C GLN A 95 -9.75 4.22 -4.00
N LEU A 96 -9.54 5.52 -3.72
CA LEU A 96 -9.43 6.03 -2.35
C LEU A 96 -10.74 5.87 -1.56
N SER A 97 -11.88 6.14 -2.19
CA SER A 97 -13.20 5.91 -1.56
C SER A 97 -13.44 4.42 -1.30
N ALA A 98 -13.07 3.57 -2.25
CA ALA A 98 -13.19 2.12 -2.15
C ALA A 98 -12.24 1.52 -1.10
N LEU A 99 -11.07 2.12 -0.89
CA LEU A 99 -10.12 1.71 0.14
C LEU A 99 -10.75 1.75 1.53
N SER A 100 -11.42 2.86 1.86
CA SER A 100 -12.18 3.01 3.12
C SER A 100 -13.29 1.96 3.27
N LEU A 101 -13.95 1.60 2.17
CA LEU A 101 -14.99 0.57 2.17
C LEU A 101 -14.40 -0.83 2.37
N VAL A 102 -13.33 -1.20 1.64
CA VAL A 102 -12.68 -2.52 1.78
C VAL A 102 -12.17 -2.71 3.20
N THR A 103 -11.46 -1.72 3.76
CA THR A 103 -10.92 -1.81 5.13
C THR A 103 -12.03 -1.95 6.16
N SER A 104 -13.14 -1.22 6.01
CA SER A 104 -14.31 -1.34 6.89
C SER A 104 -14.95 -2.73 6.82
N ILE A 105 -15.07 -3.32 5.63
CA ILE A 105 -15.58 -4.70 5.48
C ILE A 105 -14.61 -5.69 6.13
N PHE A 106 -13.32 -5.55 5.86
CA PHE A 106 -12.29 -6.48 6.33
C PHE A 106 -12.14 -6.46 7.86
N ALA A 107 -12.23 -5.27 8.47
CA ALA A 107 -12.18 -5.11 9.92
C ALA A 107 -13.41 -5.71 10.60
N LYS A 108 -14.62 -5.46 10.09
CA LYS A 108 -15.90 -5.83 10.74
C LYS A 108 -16.34 -7.28 10.47
N TYR A 109 -16.04 -7.85 9.30
CA TYR A 109 -16.59 -9.16 8.88
C TYR A 109 -15.50 -10.22 8.73
N GLU A 110 -15.05 -10.79 9.84
CA GLU A 110 -13.92 -11.74 9.86
C GLU A 110 -14.10 -12.96 8.95
N LYS A 111 -15.33 -13.50 8.89
CA LYS A 111 -15.69 -14.66 8.06
C LYS A 111 -15.52 -14.41 6.56
N HIS A 112 -15.57 -13.14 6.14
CA HIS A 112 -15.46 -12.75 4.73
C HIS A 112 -14.01 -12.42 4.32
N ARG A 113 -13.07 -12.33 5.25
CA ARG A 113 -11.67 -11.95 4.98
C ARG A 113 -11.01 -12.87 3.95
N ARG A 114 -11.19 -14.20 4.07
CA ARG A 114 -10.59 -15.13 3.12
C ARG A 114 -11.15 -14.98 1.70
N LEU A 115 -12.48 -14.87 1.58
CA LEU A 115 -13.13 -14.64 0.29
C LEU A 115 -12.65 -13.33 -0.35
N LEU A 116 -12.50 -12.26 0.43
CA LEU A 116 -11.93 -10.99 -0.04
C LEU A 116 -10.51 -11.16 -0.58
N LEU A 117 -9.64 -11.88 0.13
CA LEU A 117 -8.27 -12.13 -0.33
C LEU A 117 -8.23 -12.97 -1.60
N ASP A 118 -9.06 -14.02 -1.69
CA ASP A 118 -9.17 -14.87 -2.88
C ASP A 118 -9.67 -14.06 -4.10
N ASP A 119 -10.65 -13.16 -3.89
CA ASP A 119 -11.18 -12.27 -4.93
C ASP A 119 -10.16 -11.23 -5.39
N ILE A 120 -9.41 -10.63 -4.45
CA ILE A 120 -8.31 -9.70 -4.76
C ILE A 120 -7.25 -10.42 -5.58
N MET A 121 -6.77 -11.58 -5.12
CA MET A 121 -5.74 -12.35 -5.83
C MET A 121 -6.18 -12.75 -7.23
N SER A 122 -7.43 -13.19 -7.39
CA SER A 122 -7.97 -13.55 -8.71
C SER A 122 -8.15 -12.34 -9.62
N SER A 123 -8.34 -11.16 -9.04
CA SER A 123 -8.50 -9.89 -9.76
C SER A 123 -7.18 -9.26 -10.20
N MET A 124 -6.05 -9.61 -9.56
CA MET A 124 -4.72 -9.09 -9.87
C MET A 124 -4.22 -9.47 -11.27
N SER A 125 -4.66 -10.60 -11.84
CA SER A 125 -4.33 -10.97 -13.22
C SER A 125 -4.76 -9.93 -14.25
N ARG A 126 -5.79 -9.13 -13.92
CA ARG A 126 -6.32 -8.06 -14.78
C ARG A 126 -5.45 -6.81 -14.80
N LEU A 127 -4.51 -6.67 -13.87
CA LEU A 127 -3.53 -5.59 -13.91
C LEU A 127 -2.61 -5.82 -15.11
N SER A 128 -2.51 -4.80 -15.96
CA SER A 128 -1.51 -4.81 -17.01
C SER A 128 -0.12 -4.70 -16.38
N SER A 129 0.80 -5.59 -16.72
CA SER A 129 2.22 -5.47 -16.36
C SER A 129 2.94 -4.30 -17.07
N SER A 130 2.20 -3.47 -17.82
CA SER A 130 2.75 -2.34 -18.57
C SER A 130 3.39 -1.32 -17.64
N ARG A 131 4.72 -1.22 -17.73
CA ARG A 131 5.60 -0.41 -16.87
C ARG A 131 5.32 1.11 -16.86
N ARG A 132 4.40 1.62 -17.70
CA ARG A 132 4.27 3.07 -17.92
C ARG A 132 3.43 3.82 -16.88
N ASN A 133 2.53 3.19 -16.12
CA ASN A 133 1.59 3.93 -15.24
C ASN A 133 1.23 3.27 -13.88
N LEU A 134 1.93 2.21 -13.45
CA LEU A 134 1.53 1.40 -12.27
C LEU A 134 1.48 2.17 -10.93
N ARG A 135 2.30 3.22 -10.77
CA ARG A 135 2.47 3.96 -9.50
C ARG A 135 1.63 5.24 -9.51
N THR A 136 0.36 5.11 -9.18
CA THR A 136 -0.64 6.19 -9.21
C THR A 136 -0.87 6.85 -7.85
N TYR A 137 -0.55 6.17 -6.74
CA TYR A 137 -0.69 6.72 -5.40
C TYR A 137 0.55 7.54 -5.05
N GLN A 138 0.37 8.80 -4.64
CA GLN A 138 1.47 9.69 -4.26
C GLN A 138 1.55 9.79 -2.75
N LEU A 139 2.72 9.46 -2.19
CA LEU A 139 3.05 9.68 -0.78
C LEU A 139 3.33 11.16 -0.51
N GLU A 140 3.30 11.53 0.77
CA GLU A 140 3.70 12.87 1.22
C GLU A 140 5.15 13.19 0.86
N SER A 141 6.02 12.17 0.79
CA SER A 141 7.41 12.28 0.34
C SER A 141 7.60 12.50 -1.16
N GLN A 142 6.52 12.71 -1.93
CA GLN A 142 6.50 12.80 -3.40
C GLN A 142 6.85 11.51 -4.15
N GLU A 143 7.16 10.44 -3.44
CA GLU A 143 7.32 9.11 -4.02
C GLU A 143 5.95 8.56 -4.43
N ARG A 144 5.93 7.69 -5.45
CA ARG A 144 4.69 7.06 -5.90
C ARG A 144 4.78 5.55 -5.75
N ILE A 145 3.71 4.93 -5.27
CA ILE A 145 3.57 3.47 -5.13
C ILE A 145 2.32 2.97 -5.86
N GLN A 146 2.24 1.67 -6.05
CA GLN A 146 1.05 1.04 -6.63
C GLN A 146 -0.13 1.11 -5.66
N MET A 147 -1.33 1.41 -6.17
CA MET A 147 -2.55 1.41 -5.37
C MET A 147 -2.84 0.02 -4.77
N THR A 148 -2.42 -1.05 -5.44
CA THR A 148 -2.49 -2.42 -4.92
C THR A 148 -1.63 -2.62 -3.68
N THR A 149 -0.44 -2.01 -3.62
CA THR A 149 0.42 -2.03 -2.43
C THR A 149 -0.28 -1.33 -1.26
N VAL A 150 -0.87 -0.16 -1.50
CA VAL A 150 -1.65 0.59 -0.51
C VAL A 150 -2.79 -0.26 0.04
N LEU A 151 -3.56 -0.92 -0.84
CA LEU A 151 -4.64 -1.81 -0.44
C LEU A 151 -4.16 -2.88 0.54
N PHE A 152 -3.04 -3.55 0.25
CA PHE A 152 -2.53 -4.60 1.13
C PHE A 152 -2.01 -4.08 2.47
N LEU A 153 -1.32 -2.94 2.47
CA LEU A 153 -0.86 -2.32 3.72
C LEU A 153 -2.04 -1.94 4.61
N GLU A 154 -3.07 -1.30 4.05
CA GLU A 154 -4.28 -0.90 4.78
C GLU A 154 -5.08 -2.09 5.31
N LEU A 155 -5.19 -3.17 4.53
CA LEU A 155 -5.85 -4.40 4.96
C LEU A 155 -5.19 -5.01 6.20
N ILE A 156 -3.86 -4.98 6.28
CA ILE A 156 -3.13 -5.50 7.44
C ILE A 156 -3.17 -4.51 8.60
N GLN A 157 -3.02 -3.22 8.33
CA GLN A 157 -3.07 -2.16 9.33
C GLN A 157 -4.42 -2.12 10.05
N CYS A 158 -5.53 -2.30 9.33
CA CYS A 158 -6.86 -2.30 9.95
C CYS A 158 -7.11 -3.46 10.92
N LEU A 159 -6.32 -4.55 10.87
CA LEU A 159 -6.39 -5.65 11.83
C LEU A 159 -5.67 -5.35 13.16
N ALA A 160 -4.70 -4.44 13.12
CA ALA A 160 -3.85 -4.07 14.25
C ALA A 160 -4.37 -2.84 15.02
N VAL A 161 -5.54 -2.31 14.66
CA VAL A 161 -6.14 -1.16 15.36
C VAL A 161 -6.65 -1.59 16.73
N LEU A 162 -6.11 -0.97 17.78
CA LEU A 162 -6.56 -1.16 19.15
C LEU A 162 -7.74 -0.24 19.48
N PRO A 163 -8.78 -0.74 20.17
CA PRO A 163 -9.79 0.10 20.80
C PRO A 163 -9.15 1.08 21.81
N LEU A 164 -9.49 2.37 21.70
CA LEU A 164 -8.95 3.44 22.55
C LEU A 164 -9.27 3.25 24.05
N ASP A 165 -10.34 2.52 24.35
CA ASP A 165 -10.83 2.28 25.72
C ASP A 165 -9.94 1.32 26.53
N LEU A 166 -9.01 0.61 25.89
CA LEU A 166 -8.10 -0.33 26.56
C LEU A 166 -6.96 0.34 27.33
N VAL A 167 -6.72 1.64 27.13
CA VAL A 167 -5.60 2.37 27.75
C VAL A 167 -5.94 2.81 29.19
N GLY A 168 -7.18 2.67 29.64
CA GLY A 168 -7.66 3.20 30.93
C GLY A 168 -7.89 2.18 32.05
N ASP A 169 -8.14 0.91 31.75
CA ASP A 169 -8.66 -0.04 32.75
C ASP A 169 -7.73 -1.23 32.98
N LYS A 170 -7.11 -1.27 34.17
CA LYS A 170 -6.16 -2.31 34.62
C LYS A 170 -6.79 -3.70 34.87
N LEU A 171 -8.00 -3.94 34.37
CA LEU A 171 -8.79 -5.14 34.64
C LEU A 171 -8.82 -6.15 33.47
N VAL A 172 -8.29 -5.78 32.30
CA VAL A 172 -8.14 -6.68 31.16
C VAL A 172 -6.65 -6.88 30.88
N ASP A 173 -6.23 -8.14 30.71
CA ASP A 173 -4.89 -8.53 30.26
C ASP A 173 -4.64 -7.95 28.86
N THR A 174 -4.21 -6.69 28.85
CA THR A 174 -4.07 -5.85 27.66
C THR A 174 -3.03 -6.46 26.72
N ASP A 175 -1.99 -7.08 27.29
CA ASP A 175 -0.94 -7.79 26.56
C ASP A 175 -1.50 -9.01 25.82
N SER A 176 -2.43 -9.75 26.42
CA SER A 176 -3.12 -10.86 25.74
C SER A 176 -3.96 -10.38 24.56
N VAL A 177 -4.69 -9.26 24.70
CA VAL A 177 -5.48 -8.68 23.61
C VAL A 177 -4.58 -8.18 22.47
N ILE A 178 -3.49 -7.48 22.79
CA ILE A 178 -2.48 -7.02 21.82
C ILE A 178 -1.90 -8.22 21.08
N THR A 179 -1.46 -9.24 21.82
CA THR A 179 -0.84 -10.43 21.27
C THR A 179 -1.81 -11.17 20.35
N ALA A 180 -3.08 -11.29 20.72
CA ALA A 180 -4.10 -11.92 19.89
C ALA A 180 -4.33 -11.15 18.57
N LYS A 181 -4.44 -9.82 18.62
CA LYS A 181 -4.62 -8.98 17.42
C LYS A 181 -3.40 -9.05 16.50
N LEU A 182 -2.20 -8.94 17.06
CA LEU A 182 -0.96 -9.04 16.30
C LEU A 182 -0.79 -10.42 15.66
N THR A 183 -1.08 -11.50 16.40
CA THR A 183 -1.03 -12.88 15.89
C THR A 183 -2.04 -13.07 14.74
N SER A 184 -3.24 -12.50 14.86
CA SER A 184 -4.25 -12.52 13.79
C SER A 184 -3.78 -11.76 12.55
N ALA A 185 -3.18 -10.58 12.71
CA ALA A 185 -2.59 -9.82 11.61
C ALA A 185 -1.44 -10.61 10.94
N GLN A 186 -0.56 -11.23 11.74
CA GLN A 186 0.58 -12.03 11.25
C GLN A 186 0.10 -13.23 10.43
N ARG A 187 -0.89 -13.95 10.95
CA ARG A 187 -1.48 -15.10 10.25
C ARG A 187 -2.12 -14.67 8.95
N THR A 188 -2.82 -13.53 8.94
CA THR A 188 -3.47 -13.03 7.73
C THR A 188 -2.46 -12.60 6.66
N ALA A 189 -1.41 -11.87 7.06
CA ALA A 189 -0.30 -11.51 6.19
C ALA A 189 0.40 -12.74 5.61
N TYR A 190 0.70 -13.74 6.45
CA TYR A 190 1.33 -14.99 6.02
C TYR A 190 0.47 -15.72 4.99
N VAL A 191 -0.81 -15.95 5.29
CA VAL A 191 -1.74 -16.66 4.39
C VAL A 191 -1.87 -15.95 3.04
N PHE A 192 -1.90 -14.63 3.06
CA PHE A 192 -1.97 -13.82 1.84
C PHE A 192 -0.69 -13.94 1.00
N LEU A 193 0.48 -13.74 1.62
CA LEU A 193 1.77 -13.81 0.92
C LEU A 193 2.07 -15.22 0.40
N ASP A 194 1.72 -16.26 1.15
CA ASP A 194 1.83 -17.66 0.75
C ASP A 194 0.93 -17.97 -0.46
N MET A 195 -0.31 -17.46 -0.45
CA MET A 195 -1.22 -17.57 -1.59
C MET A 195 -0.67 -16.89 -2.84
N TRP A 196 -0.08 -15.70 -2.70
CA TRP A 196 0.54 -14.99 -3.81
C TRP A 196 1.77 -15.74 -4.34
N LEU A 197 2.65 -16.20 -3.45
CA LEU A 197 3.83 -16.96 -3.82
C LEU A 197 3.49 -18.27 -4.55
N ALA A 198 2.42 -18.95 -4.12
CA ALA A 198 1.89 -20.13 -4.81
C ALA A 198 1.43 -19.80 -6.24
N LYS A 199 0.82 -18.63 -6.47
CA LYS A 199 0.42 -18.15 -7.81
C LYS A 199 1.60 -17.80 -8.70
N CYS A 200 2.70 -17.29 -8.13
CA CYS A 200 3.95 -17.03 -8.86
C CYS A 200 4.66 -18.30 -9.39
N SER A 201 4.24 -19.48 -8.91
CA SER A 201 4.80 -20.78 -9.26
C SER A 201 3.95 -21.58 -10.26
N SER A 202 2.85 -21.00 -10.74
CA SER A 202 1.86 -21.65 -11.60
C SER A 202 2.00 -21.27 -13.09
N LYS A 203 2.26 -22.29 -13.92
CA LYS A 203 2.63 -22.21 -15.36
C LYS A 203 1.83 -21.29 -16.30
N ASN A 204 0.60 -20.90 -15.98
CA ASN A 204 -0.30 -20.19 -16.92
C ASN A 204 -0.27 -18.65 -16.79
N GLU A 205 0.19 -18.09 -15.67
CA GLU A 205 0.18 -16.63 -15.40
C GLU A 205 1.44 -16.14 -14.63
N ASP A 206 2.49 -16.95 -14.62
CA ASP A 206 3.71 -16.76 -13.80
C ASP A 206 4.32 -15.37 -13.91
N THR A 207 4.48 -14.84 -15.12
CA THR A 207 5.23 -13.61 -15.35
C THR A 207 4.54 -12.38 -14.76
N ASN A 208 3.20 -12.32 -14.77
CA ASN A 208 2.47 -11.16 -14.27
C ASN A 208 2.51 -11.11 -12.74
N TYR A 209 2.17 -12.21 -12.05
CA TYR A 209 2.22 -12.24 -10.58
C TYR A 209 3.63 -12.03 -10.04
N ARG A 210 4.67 -12.52 -10.73
CA ARG A 210 6.07 -12.26 -10.36
C ARG A 210 6.43 -10.79 -10.49
N GLN A 211 6.09 -10.15 -11.60
CA GLN A 211 6.30 -8.72 -11.81
C GLN A 211 5.55 -7.88 -10.76
N LEU A 212 4.30 -8.25 -10.42
CA LEU A 212 3.52 -7.57 -9.39
C LEU A 212 4.14 -7.75 -8.01
N LEU A 213 4.62 -8.96 -7.67
CA LEU A 213 5.26 -9.23 -6.38
C LEU A 213 6.61 -8.49 -6.25
N GLU A 214 7.39 -8.43 -7.33
CA GLU A 214 8.62 -7.64 -7.38
C GLU A 214 8.33 -6.15 -7.12
N ASN A 215 7.34 -5.58 -7.82
CA ASN A 215 6.94 -4.20 -7.59
C ASN A 215 6.44 -3.97 -6.16
N PHE A 216 5.70 -4.93 -5.61
CA PHE A 216 5.23 -4.88 -4.23
C PHE A 216 6.40 -4.86 -3.23
N ILE A 217 7.42 -5.70 -3.41
CA ILE A 217 8.64 -5.69 -2.59
C ILE A 217 9.34 -4.33 -2.65
N LEU A 218 9.48 -3.77 -3.86
CA LEU A 218 10.11 -2.46 -4.04
C LEU A 218 9.30 -1.34 -3.38
N ASP A 219 7.97 -1.36 -3.53
CA ASP A 219 7.09 -0.37 -2.91
C ASP A 219 7.07 -0.51 -1.37
N LEU A 220 7.18 -1.73 -0.82
CA LEU A 220 7.34 -1.96 0.62
C LEU A 220 8.64 -1.37 1.16
N LEU A 221 9.74 -1.46 0.41
CA LEU A 221 11.04 -0.91 0.83
C LEU A 221 11.04 0.63 0.81
N ILE A 222 10.34 1.23 -0.16
CA ILE A 222 10.12 2.70 -0.18
C ILE A 222 9.33 3.16 1.05
N THR A 223 8.29 2.40 1.43
CA THR A 223 7.39 2.76 2.55
C THR A 223 7.91 2.35 3.92
N HIS A 224 8.92 1.48 4.02
CA HIS A 224 9.41 0.91 5.28
C HIS A 224 9.80 1.95 6.33
N ASN A 225 10.40 3.07 5.90
CA ASN A 225 10.91 4.12 6.79
C ASN A 225 9.93 5.28 6.98
N LYS A 226 8.66 5.09 6.62
CA LYS A 226 7.62 6.12 6.66
C LYS A 226 6.65 5.85 7.82
N PRO A 227 6.43 6.81 8.74
CA PRO A 227 5.58 6.59 9.90
C PRO A 227 4.11 6.35 9.54
N GLU A 228 3.63 6.90 8.41
CA GLU A 228 2.26 6.68 7.93
C GLU A 228 1.99 5.23 7.51
N TRP A 229 3.03 4.47 7.14
CA TRP A 229 2.94 3.09 6.67
C TRP A 229 3.51 2.08 7.68
N SER A 230 3.00 2.11 8.91
CA SER A 230 3.44 1.22 10.01
C SER A 230 3.42 -0.28 9.66
N ALA A 231 2.52 -0.72 8.77
CA ALA A 231 2.42 -2.11 8.34
C ALA A 231 3.54 -2.55 7.38
N ALA A 232 4.32 -1.63 6.79
CA ALA A 232 5.32 -1.97 5.77
C ALA A 232 6.47 -2.84 6.31
N GLY A 233 7.07 -2.46 7.44
CA GLY A 233 8.12 -3.27 8.08
C GLY A 233 7.62 -4.62 8.58
N PHE A 234 6.39 -4.65 9.09
CA PHE A 234 5.72 -5.89 9.47
C PHE A 234 5.55 -6.84 8.28
N MET A 235 5.04 -6.33 7.15
CA MET A 235 4.88 -7.11 5.92
C MET A 235 6.21 -7.61 5.36
N LEU A 236 7.25 -6.78 5.36
CA LEU A 236 8.61 -7.18 4.94
C LEU A 236 9.17 -8.29 5.82
N SER A 237 8.96 -8.24 7.14
CA SER A 237 9.42 -9.28 8.07
C SER A 237 8.72 -10.62 7.81
N VAL A 238 7.38 -10.60 7.66
CA VAL A 238 6.61 -11.82 7.34
C VAL A 238 7.03 -12.38 5.98
N LEU A 239 7.23 -11.53 4.98
CA LEU A 239 7.68 -11.95 3.65
C LEU A 239 9.09 -12.55 3.68
N GLY A 240 10.05 -11.90 4.36
CA GLY A 240 11.42 -12.41 4.49
C GLY A 240 11.46 -13.79 5.13
N ASN A 241 10.71 -13.98 6.23
CA ASN A 241 10.60 -15.28 6.91
C ASN A 241 9.96 -16.34 6.01
N LEU A 242 8.91 -15.98 5.27
CA LEU A 242 8.24 -16.87 4.31
C LEU A 242 9.20 -17.30 3.18
N LEU A 243 9.95 -16.37 2.59
CA LEU A 243 10.89 -16.64 1.51
C LEU A 243 12.02 -17.57 1.99
N VAL A 244 12.62 -17.28 3.16
CA VAL A 244 13.68 -18.13 3.74
C VAL A 244 13.16 -19.53 4.05
N ALA A 245 11.98 -19.64 4.68
CA ALA A 245 11.36 -20.94 4.96
C ALA A 245 11.09 -21.73 3.68
N SER A 246 10.64 -21.06 2.61
CA SER A 246 10.37 -21.65 1.31
C SER A 246 11.64 -22.12 0.59
N VAL A 247 12.75 -21.38 0.69
CA VAL A 247 14.04 -21.77 0.11
C VAL A 247 14.64 -22.99 0.83
N ILE A 248 14.54 -23.04 2.17
CA ILE A 248 15.10 -24.13 2.98
C ILE A 248 14.29 -25.42 2.79
N ASN A 249 13.00 -25.31 2.50
CA ASN A 249 12.11 -26.46 2.37
C ASN A 249 12.46 -27.33 1.15
N LYS A 250 13.09 -28.48 1.42
CA LYS A 250 13.50 -29.46 0.39
C LYS A 250 12.32 -30.12 -0.33
N ASN A 251 11.13 -30.13 0.28
CA ASN A 251 9.93 -30.73 -0.28
C ASN A 251 9.32 -29.88 -1.42
N LEU A 252 9.64 -28.58 -1.48
CA LEU A 252 9.20 -27.71 -2.57
C LEU A 252 10.00 -27.99 -3.85
N GLY A 253 9.35 -27.83 -5.00
CA GLY A 253 10.02 -27.99 -6.30
C GLY A 253 11.16 -27.00 -6.47
N SER A 254 12.24 -27.43 -7.14
CA SER A 254 13.41 -26.58 -7.42
C SER A 254 13.05 -25.22 -8.07
N PRO A 255 12.10 -25.12 -9.01
CA PRO A 255 11.71 -23.84 -9.61
C PRO A 255 11.15 -22.82 -8.61
N VAL A 256 10.38 -23.27 -7.62
CA VAL A 256 9.79 -22.38 -6.59
C VAL A 256 10.87 -21.81 -5.69
N ARG A 257 11.85 -22.63 -5.31
CA ARG A 257 13.00 -22.19 -4.51
C ARG A 257 13.84 -21.15 -5.24
N LEU A 258 14.03 -21.29 -6.55
CA LEU A 258 14.77 -20.31 -7.35
C LEU A 258 14.06 -18.95 -7.35
N ILE A 259 12.73 -18.94 -7.55
CA ILE A 259 11.92 -17.71 -7.48
C ILE A 259 12.03 -17.04 -6.11
N CYS A 260 11.94 -17.82 -5.03
CA CYS A 260 12.08 -17.29 -3.68
C CYS A 260 13.47 -16.70 -3.44
N LEU A 261 14.51 -17.34 -3.98
CA LEU A 261 15.88 -16.86 -3.90
C LEU A 261 16.07 -15.55 -4.68
N ASP A 262 15.46 -15.42 -5.86
CA ASP A 262 15.50 -14.18 -6.65
C ASP A 262 14.87 -13.02 -5.88
N PHE A 263 13.67 -13.21 -5.30
CA PHE A 263 13.01 -12.18 -4.49
C PHE A 263 13.80 -11.83 -3.22
N LEU A 264 14.39 -12.83 -2.56
CA LEU A 264 15.27 -12.60 -1.42
C LEU A 264 16.51 -11.79 -1.83
N GLY A 265 17.06 -12.06 -3.01
CA GLY A 265 18.17 -11.30 -3.59
C GLY A 265 17.82 -9.83 -3.80
N ILE A 266 16.65 -9.53 -4.37
CA ILE A 266 16.15 -8.15 -4.54
C ILE A 266 16.00 -7.46 -3.19
N LEU A 267 15.35 -8.12 -2.22
CA LEU A 267 15.12 -7.60 -0.88
C LEU A 267 16.44 -7.30 -0.15
N VAL A 268 17.37 -8.25 -0.10
CA VAL A 268 18.65 -8.10 0.59
C VAL A 268 19.53 -7.04 -0.08
N CYS A 269 19.59 -7.03 -1.42
CA CYS A 269 20.35 -6.04 -2.16
C CYS A 269 19.87 -4.63 -1.82
N ARG A 270 18.55 -4.42 -1.90
CA ARG A 270 17.97 -3.10 -1.69
C ARG A 270 18.00 -2.64 -0.24
N MET A 271 17.75 -3.53 0.72
CA MET A 271 17.92 -3.21 2.14
C MET A 271 19.36 -2.79 2.46
N ARG A 272 20.36 -3.40 1.82
CA ARG A 272 21.77 -3.01 1.99
C ARG A 272 22.08 -1.66 1.37
N GLU A 273 21.53 -1.36 0.20
CA GLU A 273 21.62 -0.03 -0.41
C GLU A 273 21.01 1.04 0.50
N ASP A 274 19.82 0.79 1.03
CA ASP A 274 19.14 1.73 1.93
C ASP A 274 19.94 1.92 3.23
N ALA A 275 20.44 0.84 3.85
CA ALA A 275 21.29 0.92 5.05
C ALA A 275 22.55 1.79 4.83
N LYS A 276 23.21 1.64 3.68
CA LYS A 276 24.35 2.47 3.31
C LYS A 276 23.96 3.94 3.13
N GLN A 277 22.83 4.22 2.47
CA GLN A 277 22.34 5.59 2.35
C GLN A 277 22.03 6.24 3.71
N PHE A 278 21.55 5.45 4.67
CA PHE A 278 21.34 5.93 6.04
C PHE A 278 22.66 6.27 6.73
N GLU A 279 23.68 5.42 6.59
CA GLU A 279 25.03 5.68 7.11
C GLU A 279 25.63 6.94 6.50
N ASP A 280 25.56 7.10 5.18
CA ASP A 280 26.05 8.28 4.46
C ASP A 280 25.33 9.56 4.93
N LYS A 281 24.00 9.52 5.08
CA LYS A 281 23.21 10.66 5.60
C LYS A 281 23.56 10.99 7.05
N SER A 282 23.74 9.97 7.90
CA SER A 282 24.13 10.16 9.29
C SER A 282 25.51 10.81 9.39
N ASN A 283 26.45 10.44 8.52
CA ASN A 283 27.78 11.03 8.47
C ASN A 283 27.72 12.51 8.08
N VAL A 284 26.90 12.88 7.09
CA VAL A 284 26.68 14.29 6.71
C VAL A 284 26.07 15.08 7.88
N VAL A 285 25.05 14.54 8.55
CA VAL A 285 24.44 15.19 9.72
C VAL A 285 25.46 15.39 10.84
N ASN A 286 26.28 14.38 11.13
CA ASN A 286 27.33 14.48 12.15
C ASN A 286 28.39 15.53 11.79
N GLN A 287 28.76 15.65 10.50
CA GLN A 287 29.65 16.71 10.02
C GLN A 287 29.05 18.10 10.23
N VAL A 288 27.78 18.30 9.87
CA VAL A 288 27.08 19.58 10.09
C VAL A 288 27.03 19.92 11.58
N ILE A 289 26.69 18.97 12.45
CA ILE A 289 26.68 19.18 13.90
C ILE A 289 28.08 19.56 14.41
N SER A 290 29.12 18.88 13.93
CA SER A 290 30.50 19.21 14.32
C SER A 290 30.92 20.61 13.86
N GLY A 291 30.48 21.04 12.67
CA GLY A 291 30.72 22.40 12.17
C GLY A 291 30.00 23.47 12.99
N ILE A 292 28.74 23.22 13.36
CA ILE A 292 27.96 24.13 14.23
C ILE A 292 28.63 24.26 15.60
N LYS A 293 29.04 23.13 16.21
CA LYS A 293 29.76 23.16 17.50
C LYS A 293 31.06 23.94 17.41
N PHE A 294 31.83 23.77 16.34
CA PHE A 294 33.06 24.52 16.13
C PHE A 294 32.81 26.03 15.96
N GLU A 295 31.74 26.42 15.25
CA GLU A 295 31.34 27.83 15.14
C GLU A 295 30.82 28.41 16.46
N GLU A 296 30.10 27.63 17.27
CA GLU A 296 29.63 28.04 18.60
C GLU A 296 30.80 28.22 19.57
N GLU A 297 31.77 27.31 19.57
CA GLU A 297 33.01 27.42 20.35
C GLU A 297 33.86 28.62 19.89
N ALA A 298 33.92 28.91 18.59
CA ALA A 298 34.62 30.08 18.05
C ALA A 298 33.94 31.40 18.45
N LYS A 299 32.60 31.46 18.46
CA LYS A 299 31.83 32.64 18.91
C LYS A 299 31.92 32.85 20.43
N GLN A 300 31.88 31.78 21.23
CA GLN A 300 32.15 31.88 22.67
C GLN A 300 33.56 32.39 22.95
N ASN A 301 34.57 31.85 22.26
CA ASN A 301 35.96 32.32 22.41
C ASN A 301 36.18 33.77 21.92
N GLN A 302 35.35 34.27 21.00
CA GLN A 302 35.39 35.69 20.59
C GLN A 302 34.72 36.59 21.63
N ASN A 303 33.57 36.22 22.17
CA ASN A 303 32.90 36.99 23.23
C ASN A 303 33.75 37.10 24.50
N VAL A 304 34.41 36.01 24.93
CA VAL A 304 35.32 36.05 26.10
C VAL A 304 36.49 37.00 25.87
N LYS A 305 37.00 37.10 24.63
CA LYS A 305 38.07 38.03 24.27
C LYS A 305 37.63 39.48 24.11
N GLU A 306 36.34 39.73 23.89
CA GLU A 306 35.77 41.09 23.90
C GLU A 306 35.50 41.54 25.33
N ASP A 307 34.97 40.67 26.19
CA ASP A 307 34.78 40.96 27.63
C ASP A 307 36.13 41.22 28.34
N ASP A 308 37.18 40.44 28.07
CA ASP A 308 38.53 40.68 28.61
C ASP A 308 39.12 42.04 28.18
N LYS A 309 38.80 42.52 26.97
CA LYS A 309 39.30 43.81 26.45
C LYS A 309 38.55 45.00 27.03
N ASP A 310 37.28 44.84 27.36
CA ASP A 310 36.48 45.89 28.00
C ASP A 310 36.82 46.02 29.50
N GLU A 311 37.17 44.92 30.20
CA GLU A 311 37.75 45.00 31.56
C GLU A 311 39.14 45.66 31.57
N GLU A 312 39.99 45.40 30.58
CA GLU A 312 41.33 46.02 30.48
C GLU A 312 41.26 47.52 30.13
N ARG A 313 40.17 48.00 29.51
CA ARG A 313 39.90 49.44 29.29
C ARG A 313 39.40 50.17 30.54
N LEU A 314 38.76 49.49 31.49
CA LEU A 314 38.26 50.08 32.73
C LEU A 314 39.34 50.22 33.83
N THR A 315 40.52 49.64 33.63
CA THR A 315 41.60 49.60 34.63
C THR A 315 42.78 50.53 34.34
N GLN A 316 42.75 51.30 33.25
CA GLN A 316 43.80 52.31 32.98
C GLN A 316 43.54 53.59 33.79
N PRO A 317 44.48 54.04 34.65
CA PRO A 317 44.31 55.24 35.44
C PRO A 317 44.52 56.49 34.57
N VAL A 318 43.64 57.48 34.74
CA VAL A 318 43.81 58.86 34.23
C VAL A 318 44.86 59.59 35.05
#